data_AF-A0A950Z7F8-F1
#
_entry.id   AF-A0A950Z7F8-F1
#
_cell.length_a   1.000
_cell.length_b   1.000
_cell.length_c   1.000
_cell.angle_alpha   90.00
_cell.angle_beta   90.00
_cell.angle_gamma   90.00
#
_symmetry.space_group_name_H-M   'P 1'
#
loop_
_entity.id
_entity.type
_entity.pdbx_description
1 polymer ?
#
loop_
_entity_poly.entity_id
_entity_poly.type
_entity_poly.pdbx_seq_one_letter_code
_entity_poly.pdbx_strand_id
1 'polypeptide(L)' 'ESECGWCKDKWGISWQITPRVLLDAMAKGGDVAKRAFTAMMTMGKIDVAKIEAAVRGN' A
#
# COMPACT_ATOMS: atom_id res chain seq x y z
N GLU A 1 10.69 -0.03 11.76
CA GLU A 1 10.09 0.12 10.41
C GLU A 1 8.68 0.65 10.61
N SER A 2 8.21 1.60 9.80
CA SER A 2 6.88 2.21 10.00
C SER A 2 5.86 1.47 9.14
N GLU A 3 4.63 1.38 9.64
CA GLU A 3 3.55 0.63 8.99
C GLU A 3 3.12 1.26 7.66
N CYS A 4 2.59 0.46 6.73
CA CYS A 4 1.88 0.93 5.53
C CYS A 4 2.70 1.83 4.58
N GLY A 5 3.95 1.45 4.31
CA GLY A 5 4.83 2.14 3.37
C GLY A 5 5.48 3.40 3.93
N TRP A 6 5.30 3.68 5.22
CA TRP A 6 5.98 4.78 5.89
C TRP A 6 7.43 4.41 6.20
N CYS A 7 8.32 5.38 6.06
CA CYS A 7 9.69 5.30 6.53
C CYS A 7 10.14 6.67 7.02
N LYS A 8 11.18 6.69 7.86
CA LYS A 8 11.85 7.93 8.26
C LYS A 8 13.22 7.96 7.63
N ASP A 9 13.59 9.12 7.09
CA ASP A 9 14.95 9.33 6.63
C ASP A 9 15.91 9.63 7.79
N LYS A 10 17.19 9.86 7.47
CA LYS A 10 18.24 10.12 8.47
C LYS A 10 18.06 11.43 9.26
N TRP A 11 17.16 12.32 8.81
CA TRP A 11 16.85 13.59 9.47
C TRP A 11 15.52 13.54 10.23
N GLY A 12 14.88 12.36 10.29
CA GLY A 12 13.63 12.15 10.99
C GLY A 12 12.38 12.60 10.21
N ILE A 13 12.53 12.94 8.93
CA ILE A 13 11.39 13.28 8.06
C ILE A 13 10.68 11.99 7.67
N SER A 14 9.36 11.99 7.86
CA SER A 14 8.50 10.86 7.50
C SER A 14 8.14 10.93 6.02
N TRP A 15 8.46 9.86 5.29
CA TRP A 15 8.11 9.65 3.89
C TRP A 15 7.15 8.49 3.79
N GLN A 16 6.18 8.58 2.89
CA GLN A 16 5.35 7.44 2.49
C GLN A 16 5.69 7.07 1.05
N ILE A 17 6.15 5.84 0.85
CA ILE A 17 6.43 5.30 -0.48
C ILE A 17 5.22 4.50 -0.93
N THR A 18 4.33 5.17 -1.66
CA THR A 18 3.04 4.61 -2.11
C THR A 18 3.14 4.20 -3.58
N PRO A 19 3.04 2.89 -3.91
CA PRO A 19 3.02 2.45 -5.30
C PRO A 19 1.80 2.97 -6.06
N ARG A 20 1.95 3.17 -7.38
CA ARG A 20 0.88 3.69 -8.22
C ARG A 20 -0.36 2.78 -8.22
N VAL A 21 -0.17 1.47 -8.25
CA VAL A 21 -1.26 0.48 -8.20
C VAL A 21 -2.11 0.62 -6.93
N LEU A 22 -1.50 0.93 -5.79
CA LEU A 22 -2.23 1.14 -4.54
C LEU A 22 -3.06 2.42 -4.64
N LEU A 23 -2.49 3.50 -5.16
CA LEU A 23 -3.21 4.76 -5.37
C LEU A 23 -4.41 4.58 -6.32
N ASP A 24 -4.21 3.91 -7.45
CA ASP A 24 -5.24 3.67 -8.45
C ASP A 24 -6.34 2.74 -7.90
N ALA A 25 -5.97 1.72 -7.11
CA ALA A 25 -6.93 0.83 -6.45
C ALA A 25 -7.79 1.58 -5.42
N MET A 26 -7.18 2.47 -4.62
CA MET A 26 -7.91 3.31 -3.66
C MET A 26 -8.85 4.28 -4.38
N ALA A 27 -8.41 4.89 -5.50
CA ALA A 27 -9.23 5.78 -6.31
C ALA A 27 -10.42 5.06 -6.96
N LYS A 28 -10.27 3.78 -7.32
CA LYS A 28 -11.36 2.96 -7.89
C LYS A 28 -12.48 2.67 -6.88
N GLY A 29 -12.19 2.68 -5.58
CA GLY A 29 -13.17 2.48 -4.52
C GLY A 29 -13.73 1.06 -4.43
N GLY A 30 -14.79 0.91 -3.64
CA GLY A 30 -15.52 -0.35 -3.47
C GLY A 30 -14.66 -1.51 -2.94
N ASP A 31 -14.97 -2.73 -3.39
CA ASP A 31 -14.27 -3.93 -2.94
C ASP A 31 -12.81 -3.98 -3.37
N VAL A 32 -12.46 -3.32 -4.48
CA VAL A 32 -11.07 -3.23 -4.96
C VAL A 32 -10.22 -2.43 -3.98
N ALA A 33 -10.71 -1.25 -3.57
CA ALA A 33 -10.04 -0.43 -2.56
C ALA A 33 -9.95 -1.18 -1.22
N LYS A 34 -11.03 -1.87 -0.81
CA LYS A 34 -11.03 -2.65 0.43
C LYS A 34 -9.97 -3.75 0.43
N ARG A 35 -9.86 -4.54 -0.65
CA ARG A 35 -8.84 -5.61 -0.75
C ARG A 35 -7.42 -5.04 -0.77
N ALA A 36 -7.18 -3.98 -1.54
CA ALA A 36 -5.88 -3.33 -1.60
C ALA A 36 -5.48 -2.77 -0.22
N PHE A 37 -6.41 -2.12 0.47
CA PHE A 37 -6.20 -1.58 1.81
C PHE A 37 -5.93 -2.67 2.85
N THR A 38 -6.74 -3.74 2.88
CA THR A 38 -6.53 -4.88 3.78
C THR A 38 -5.16 -5.53 3.56
N ALA A 39 -4.72 -5.69 2.31
CA ALA A 39 -3.39 -6.22 2.01
C ALA A 39 -2.28 -5.28 2.51
N MET A 40 -2.39 -3.97 2.22
CA MET A 40 -1.42 -2.95 2.64
C MET A 40 -1.22 -2.91 4.16
N MET A 41 -2.29 -3.08 4.95
CA MET A 41 -2.23 -3.05 6.42
C MET A 41 -1.34 -4.15 7.03
N THR A 42 -0.99 -5.17 6.26
CA THR A 42 -0.10 -6.26 6.71
C THR A 42 1.37 -6.01 6.36
N MET A 43 1.69 -4.86 5.76
CA MET A 43 3.00 -4.56 5.18
C MET A 43 3.66 -3.35 5.85
N GLY A 44 4.93 -3.51 6.24
CA GLY A 44 5.83 -2.38 6.51
C GLY A 44 6.24 -1.72 5.19
N LYS A 45 7.14 -2.36 4.43
CA LYS A 45 7.40 -2.01 3.03
C LYS A 45 6.33 -2.58 2.10
N ILE A 46 5.75 -1.74 1.24
CA ILE A 46 4.71 -2.18 0.30
C ILE A 46 5.30 -3.08 -0.79
N ASP A 47 4.71 -4.26 -0.94
CA ASP A 47 4.99 -5.21 -2.02
C ASP A 47 3.95 -5.02 -3.14
N VAL A 48 4.42 -4.53 -4.29
CA VAL A 48 3.56 -4.21 -5.44
C VAL A 48 2.83 -5.46 -5.96
N ALA A 49 3.51 -6.60 -6.03
CA ALA A 49 2.94 -7.83 -6.58
C ALA A 49 1.81 -8.37 -5.68
N LYS A 50 1.96 -8.24 -4.36
CA LYS A 50 0.91 -8.60 -3.40
C LYS A 50 -0.29 -7.66 -3.49
N ILE A 51 -0.07 -6.36 -3.67
CA ILE A 51 -1.18 -5.41 -3.90
C ILE A 51 -1.91 -5.73 -5.21
N GLU A 52 -1.19 -6.01 -6.30
CA GLU A 52 -1.79 -6.43 -7.57
C GLU A 52 -2.60 -7.72 -7.44
N ALA A 53 -2.10 -8.71 -6.70
CA ALA A 53 -2.83 -9.95 -6.43
C ALA A 53 -4.13 -9.67 -5.65
N ALA A 54 -4.07 -8.85 -4.59
CA ALA A 54 -5.25 -8.47 -3.80
C ALA A 54 -6.28 -7.69 -4.63
N VAL A 55 -5.82 -6.77 -5.49
CA VAL A 55 -6.69 -6.01 -6.40
C VAL A 55 -7.41 -6.93 -7.38
N ARG A 56 -6.68 -7.89 -7.98
CA ARG A 56 -7.23 -8.88 -8.91
C ARG A 56 -8.25 -9.83 -8.26
N GLY A 57 -8.10 -10.12 -6.96
CA GLY A 57 -9.05 -10.95 -6.21
C GLY A 57 -8.95 -12.45 -6.51
N ASN A 58 -7.74 -12.93 -6.83
CA ASN A 58 -7.43 -14.37 -6.87
C ASN A 58 -7.31 -14.96 -5.46
#